data_AF-A0A6L6T0W6-F1
#
_entry.id   AF-A0A6L6T0W6-F1
#
_cell.length_a   1.000
_cell.length_b   1.000
_cell.length_c   1.000
_cell.angle_alpha   90.00
_cell.angle_beta   90.00
_cell.angle_gamma   90.00
#
_symmetry.space_group_name_H-M   'P 1'
#
loop_
_entity.id
_entity.type
_entity.pdbx_description
1 polymer ?
#
loop_
_entity_poly.entity_id
_entity_poly.type
_entity_poly.pdbx_seq_one_letter_code
_entity_poly.pdbx_strand_id
1 'polypeptide(L)' 'MENYYFINSVDPENQMMRIQEVGAGEMSAQQVRITKEDADVYSLMLDEATQEGEPLIVQLDLK' A
#
# COMPACT_ATOMS: atom_id res chain seq x y z
N MET A 1 15.99 -10.94 -4.66
CA MET A 1 15.76 -9.56 -4.21
C MET A 1 14.37 -9.55 -3.62
N GLU A 2 14.20 -9.02 -2.41
CA GLU A 2 12.87 -8.87 -1.82
C GLU A 2 12.13 -7.77 -2.60
N ASN A 3 10.86 -8.01 -2.91
CA ASN A 3 10.00 -7.02 -3.54
C ASN A 3 9.50 -6.07 -2.44
N TYR A 4 9.47 -4.77 -2.75
CA TYR A 4 8.90 -3.77 -1.85
C TYR A 4 7.58 -3.26 -2.42
N TYR A 5 6.64 -2.98 -1.53
CA TYR A 5 5.33 -2.45 -1.90
C TYR A 5 5.14 -1.06 -1.30
N PHE A 6 4.75 -0.10 -2.14
CA PHE A 6 4.32 1.22 -1.72
C PHE A 6 2.81 1.30 -1.76
N ILE A 7 2.19 1.91 -0.75
CA ILE A 7 0.76 2.23 -0.78
C ILE A 7 0.58 3.55 -1.52
N ASN A 8 -0.13 3.51 -2.65
CA ASN A 8 -0.46 4.70 -3.43
C ASN A 8 -1.77 5.34 -2.94
N SER A 9 -2.75 4.52 -2.57
CA SER A 9 -4.05 4.98 -2.06
C SER A 9 -4.79 3.84 -1.38
N VAL A 10 -5.58 4.18 -0.36
CA VAL A 10 -6.51 3.25 0.30
C VAL A 10 -7.94 3.73 0.05
N ASP A 11 -8.84 2.78 -0.22
CA ASP A 11 -10.29 2.98 -0.31
C ASP A 11 -10.95 2.16 0.82
N PRO A 12 -11.17 2.78 2.00
CA PRO A 12 -11.73 2.09 3.15
C PRO A 12 -13.19 1.71 3.01
N GLU A 13 -13.94 2.33 2.09
CA GLU A 13 -15.35 2.00 1.84
C GLU A 13 -15.46 0.68 1.08
N ASN A 14 -14.61 0.52 0.07
CA ASN A 14 -14.59 -0.68 -0.77
C ASN A 14 -13.62 -1.76 -0.28
N GLN A 15 -12.86 -1.49 0.80
CA GLN A 15 -11.83 -2.38 1.34
C GLN A 15 -10.77 -2.75 0.30
N MET A 16 -10.34 -1.74 -0.46
CA MET A 16 -9.37 -1.88 -1.53
C MET A 16 -8.16 -0.98 -1.27
N MET A 17 -6.99 -1.43 -1.70
CA MET A 17 -5.76 -0.66 -1.66
C MET A 17 -5.07 -0.74 -3.01
N ARG A 18 -4.48 0.37 -3.45
CA ARG A 18 -3.61 0.40 -4.63
C ARG A 18 -2.17 0.45 -4.16
N ILE A 19 -1.36 -0.46 -4.69
CA ILE A 19 0.05 -0.54 -4.37
C ILE A 19 0.91 -0.51 -5.62
N GLN A 20 2.13 -0.02 -5.46
CA GLN A 20 3.21 -0.13 -6.43
C GLN A 20 4.19 -1.19 -5.93
N GLU A 21 4.38 -2.27 -6.69
CA GLU A 21 5.45 -3.23 -6.46
C GLU A 21 6.71 -2.76 -7.18
N VAL A 22 7.84 -2.78 -6.47
CA VAL A 22 9.16 -2.51 -7.03
C VAL A 22 10.05 -3.70 -6.75
N GLY A 23 10.45 -4.40 -7.81
CA GLY A 23 11.22 -5.63 -7.74
C GLY A 23 11.95 -5.91 -9.05
N ALA A 24 13.12 -6.53 -8.99
CA ALA A 24 13.92 -6.97 -10.15
C ALA A 24 14.14 -5.93 -11.28
N GLY A 25 14.09 -4.62 -10.96
CA GLY A 25 14.23 -3.54 -11.95
C GLY A 25 12.93 -3.15 -12.67
N GLU A 26 11.80 -3.74 -12.27
CA GLU A 26 10.47 -3.45 -12.79
C GLU A 26 9.61 -2.75 -11.73
N MET A 27 8.65 -1.94 -12.20
CA MET A 27 7.62 -1.32 -11.39
C MET A 27 6.26 -1.72 -11.92
N SER A 28 5.43 -2.32 -11.08
CA SER A 28 4.06 -2.70 -11.44
C SER A 28 3.08 -2.08 -10.44
N ALA A 29 1.87 -1.73 -10.91
CA ALA A 29 0.82 -1.22 -10.05
C ALA A 29 -0.30 -2.25 -9.99
N GLN A 30 -0.79 -2.53 -8.77
CA GLN A 30 -1.83 -3.52 -8.54
C GLN A 30 -2.82 -3.05 -7.49
N GLN A 31 -4.03 -3.63 -7.55
CA GLN A 31 -5.09 -3.36 -6.58
C GLN A 31 -5.33 -4.62 -5.74
N VAL A 32 -5.26 -4.47 -4.42
CA VAL A 32 -5.36 -5.57 -3.46
C VAL A 32 -6.60 -5.34 -2.60
N ARG A 33 -7.36 -6.42 -2.38
CA ARG A 33 -8.46 -6.40 -1.42
C ARG A 33 -7.89 -6.63 -0.02
N ILE A 34 -8.30 -5.79 0.92
CA ILE A 34 -7.83 -5.82 2.31
C ILE A 34 -9.00 -5.98 3.26
N THR A 35 -8.74 -6.15 4.56
CA THR A 35 -9.81 -6.10 5.55
C THR A 35 -10.21 -4.65 5.84
N LYS A 36 -11.37 -4.46 6.48
CA LYS A 36 -11.79 -3.13 6.91
C LYS A 36 -10.85 -2.54 7.97
N GLU A 37 -10.39 -3.37 8.91
CA GLU A 37 -9.42 -2.97 9.95
C GLU A 37 -8.10 -2.51 9.31
N ASP A 38 -7.56 -3.30 8.38
CA ASP A 38 -6.37 -2.93 7.63
C ASP A 38 -6.56 -1.64 6.84
N ALA A 39 -7.74 -1.44 6.23
CA ALA A 39 -8.02 -0.25 5.45
C ALA A 39 -8.04 1.02 6.31
N ASP A 40 -8.61 0.94 7.51
CA ASP A 40 -8.65 2.06 8.44
C ASP A 40 -7.23 2.37 8.96
N VAL A 41 -6.42 1.34 9.26
CA VAL A 41 -5.02 1.49 9.70
C VAL A 41 -4.14 2.06 8.58
N TYR A 42 -4.20 1.51 7.38
CA TYR A 42 -3.40 1.97 6.24
C TYR A 42 -3.81 3.37 5.78
N SER A 43 -5.10 3.71 5.87
CA SER A 43 -5.55 5.07 5.57
C SER A 43 -4.92 6.09 6.52
N LEU A 44 -4.92 5.78 7.83
CA LEU A 44 -4.31 6.66 8.83
C LEU A 44 -2.80 6.81 8.61
N MET A 45 -2.08 5.70 8.42
CA MET A 45 -0.63 5.74 8.19
C MET A 45 -0.27 6.44 6.87
N LEU A 46 -1.10 6.31 5.83
CA LEU A 46 -0.87 6.98 4.55
C LEU A 46 -1.07 8.49 4.66
N ASP A 47 -2.07 8.94 5.42
CA ASP A 47 -2.30 10.35 5.70
C ASP A 47 -1.14 10.97 6.47
N GLU A 48 -0.59 10.24 7.47
CA GLU A 48 0.60 10.66 8.22
C GLU A 48 1.83 10.75 7.31
N ALA A 49 2.13 9.70 6.54
CA ALA A 49 3.27 9.68 5.61
C ALA A 49 3.18 10.79 4.56
N THR A 50 1.97 11.07 4.05
CA THR A 50 1.74 12.15 3.08
C THR A 50 2.02 13.54 3.68
N GLN A 51 1.69 13.75 4.96
CA GLN A 51 2.03 15.01 5.66
C GLN A 51 3.54 15.18 5.84
N GLU A 52 4.26 14.07 6.04
CA GLU A 52 5.72 14.06 6.16
C GLU A 52 6.44 14.08 4.80
N GLY A 53 5.70 13.91 3.70
CA GLY A 53 6.23 13.87 2.33
C GLY A 53 6.97 12.56 2.02
N GLU A 54 6.73 11.51 2.79
CA GLU A 54 7.36 10.20 2.63
C GLU A 54 6.38 9.17 2.04
N PRO A 55 6.86 8.21 1.24
CA PRO A 55 6.00 7.13 0.75
C PRO A 55 5.79 6.07 1.84
N LEU A 56 4.55 5.59 2.00
CA LEU A 56 4.26 4.50 2.93
C LEU A 56 4.67 3.14 2.33
N ILE A 57 5.75 2.56 2.87
CA ILE A 57 6.25 1.24 2.49
C ILE A 57 5.61 0.18 3.38
N VAL A 58 5.10 -0.88 2.77
CA VAL A 58 4.52 -2.03 3.48
C VAL A 58 5.12 -3.34 3.00
N GLN A 59 5.26 -4.28 3.93
CA GLN A 59 5.49 -5.68 3.60
C GLN A 59 4.15 -6.37 3.47
N LEU A 60 3.86 -6.87 2.28
CA LEU A 60 2.66 -7.65 2.01
C LEU A 60 3.07 -9.09 1.76
N ASP A 61 2.48 -10.01 2.53
CA ASP A 61 2.56 -11.45 2.25
C ASP A 61 1.49 -11.79 1.20
N LEU A 62 1.78 -11.43 -0.06
CA LEU A 62 0.94 -11.79 -1.20
C LEU A 62 1.26 -13.23 -1.61
N LYS A 63 0.34 -14.16 -1.30
CA LYS A 63 0.44 -15.59 -1.66
C LYS A 63 0.09 -15.86 -3.12
#